data_AF-A0A661GXQ7-F1
#
_entry.id   AF-A0A661GXQ7-F1
#
_cell.length_a   1.000
_cell.length_b   1.000
_cell.length_c   1.000
_cell.angle_alpha   90.00
_cell.angle_beta   90.00
_cell.angle_gamma   90.00
#
_symmetry.space_group_name_H-M   'P 1'
#
loop_
_entity.id
_entity.type
_entity.pdbx_description
1 polymer ?
#
loop_
_entity_poly.entity_id
_entity_poly.type
_entity_poly.pdbx_seq_one_letter_code
_entity_poly.pdbx_strand_id
1 'polypeptide(L)'
;VPLTNVHRFFSIDEADGDPDDRRKSVELESCLACHSTLSFHSGNRNDDIDDCVTCHNPRYYSTRNNKSVDFKVLIHTLHGDEEQVDYPGNLGNCTACHTDDGYTLPLASTVLGTTVNPGNDLQDPRDDTVTTPTTAVCSSCHDDAVATAHMTSNGGSFNTTQAAIDSGQVVEECSVCHGTGRSADVTEVHDIP
;
A
#
# COMPACT_ATOMS: atom_id res chain seq x y z
N VAL A 1 -13.01 12.38 24.16
CA VAL A 1 -13.83 12.25 22.94
C VAL A 1 -12.87 12.32 21.78
N PRO A 2 -12.77 11.26 20.94
CA PRO A 2 -11.97 11.32 19.71
C PRO A 2 -12.43 12.53 18.89
N LEU A 3 -11.49 13.29 18.35
CA LEU A 3 -11.81 14.42 17.48
C LEU A 3 -12.12 13.86 16.10
N THR A 4 -13.20 14.30 15.46
CA THR A 4 -13.48 13.88 14.08
C THR A 4 -12.45 14.50 13.15
N ASN A 5 -11.82 13.68 12.32
CA ASN A 5 -10.90 14.17 11.31
C ASN A 5 -11.64 15.01 10.27
N VAL A 6 -10.99 16.07 9.78
CA VAL A 6 -11.49 16.89 8.68
C VAL A 6 -10.43 16.90 7.60
N HIS A 7 -10.61 16.05 6.61
CA HIS A 7 -9.76 15.96 5.43
C HIS A 7 -10.48 16.58 4.22
N ARG A 8 -9.71 17.22 3.34
CA ARG A 8 -10.18 17.74 2.04
C ARG A 8 -9.05 17.66 1.03
N PHE A 9 -9.38 17.26 -0.18
CA PHE A 9 -8.48 17.40 -1.32
C PHE A 9 -8.39 18.87 -1.75
N PHE A 10 -7.26 19.23 -2.34
CA PHE A 10 -7.02 20.57 -2.87
C PHE A 10 -6.36 20.47 -4.23
N SER A 11 -6.77 21.36 -5.13
CA SER A 11 -6.21 21.49 -6.47
C SER A 11 -5.01 22.44 -6.44
N ILE A 12 -4.00 22.17 -7.27
CA ILE A 12 -2.90 23.10 -7.55
C ILE A 12 -2.95 23.54 -9.01
N ASP A 13 -3.14 22.61 -9.96
CA ASP A 13 -2.99 22.83 -11.39
C ASP A 13 -3.96 22.01 -12.28
N GLU A 14 -4.98 21.40 -11.68
CA GLU A 14 -6.09 20.73 -12.36
C GLU A 14 -6.79 21.69 -13.32
N ALA A 15 -7.17 21.20 -14.51
CA ALA A 15 -7.60 22.03 -15.63
C ALA A 15 -8.90 22.81 -15.37
N ASP A 16 -9.78 22.27 -14.53
CA ASP A 16 -11.03 22.87 -14.07
C ASP A 16 -10.90 23.59 -12.72
N GLY A 17 -9.76 23.45 -12.03
CA GLY A 17 -9.49 24.02 -10.72
C GLY A 17 -10.18 23.29 -9.55
N ASP A 18 -10.81 22.15 -9.82
CA ASP A 18 -11.41 21.30 -8.81
C ASP A 18 -10.42 20.18 -8.42
N PRO A 19 -10.36 19.79 -7.13
CA PRO A 19 -9.47 18.72 -6.72
C PRO A 19 -9.96 17.36 -7.19
N ASP A 20 -9.04 16.52 -7.66
CA ASP A 20 -9.30 15.10 -7.87
C ASP A 20 -9.23 14.33 -6.54
N ASP A 21 -10.27 13.53 -6.27
CA ASP A 21 -10.29 12.66 -5.10
C ASP A 21 -9.23 11.55 -5.21
N ARG A 22 -8.57 11.23 -4.10
CA ARG A 22 -7.70 10.06 -4.03
C ARG A 22 -8.54 8.78 -4.16
N ARG A 23 -8.04 7.84 -4.97
CA ARG A 23 -8.61 6.49 -5.10
C ARG A 23 -8.94 5.86 -3.73
N LYS A 24 -10.07 5.16 -3.67
CA LYS A 24 -10.53 4.38 -2.51
C LYS A 24 -10.27 2.90 -2.74
N SER A 25 -9.23 2.38 -2.07
CA SER A 25 -8.85 0.97 -2.15
C SER A 25 -9.36 0.15 -0.96
N VAL A 26 -9.75 0.82 0.12
CA VAL A 26 -10.23 0.26 1.39
C VAL A 26 -11.29 1.20 1.95
N GLU A 27 -12.19 0.68 2.79
CA GLU A 27 -13.23 1.46 3.46
C GLU A 27 -13.06 1.43 4.98
N LEU A 28 -13.42 2.52 5.66
CA LEU A 28 -13.24 2.64 7.10
C LEU A 28 -14.14 1.65 7.85
N GLU A 29 -15.35 1.42 7.34
CA GLU A 29 -16.33 0.50 7.88
C GLU A 29 -15.78 -0.92 7.96
N SER A 30 -14.98 -1.35 6.97
CA SER A 30 -14.31 -2.65 6.97
C SER A 30 -13.31 -2.76 8.12
N CYS A 31 -12.57 -1.69 8.42
CA CYS A 31 -11.69 -1.63 9.59
C CYS A 31 -12.49 -1.68 10.90
N LEU A 32 -13.59 -0.92 10.97
CA LEU A 32 -14.42 -0.81 12.18
C LEU A 32 -15.19 -2.10 12.51
N ALA A 33 -15.39 -2.99 11.54
CA ALA A 33 -15.97 -4.31 11.75
C ALA A 33 -15.23 -5.12 12.83
N CYS A 34 -13.91 -4.94 12.94
CA CYS A 34 -13.08 -5.56 13.98
C CYS A 34 -12.65 -4.55 15.05
N HIS A 35 -12.23 -3.35 14.66
CA HIS A 35 -11.62 -2.40 15.59
C HIS A 35 -12.63 -1.70 16.51
N SER A 36 -13.91 -1.62 16.13
CA SER A 36 -14.98 -0.84 16.79
C SER A 36 -14.72 0.67 16.86
N THR A 37 -13.50 1.09 17.20
CA THR A 37 -13.01 2.46 17.20
C THR A 37 -11.52 2.44 16.90
N LEU A 38 -11.05 3.29 15.99
CA LEU A 38 -9.63 3.56 15.82
C LEU A 38 -9.28 4.82 16.62
N SER A 39 -8.11 4.84 17.25
CA SER A 39 -7.66 6.00 18.03
C SER A 39 -6.15 5.99 18.14
N PHE A 40 -5.48 6.40 17.08
CA PHE A 40 -4.03 6.44 17.02
C PHE A 40 -3.48 7.85 17.27
N HIS A 41 -2.18 7.93 17.54
CA HIS A 41 -1.43 9.18 17.68
C HIS A 41 -2.12 10.19 18.61
N SER A 42 -2.30 9.80 19.87
CA SER A 42 -2.95 10.60 20.93
C SER A 42 -4.44 10.89 20.70
N GLY A 43 -5.12 10.11 19.87
CA GLY A 43 -6.59 10.09 19.75
C GLY A 43 -7.18 11.05 18.72
N ASN A 44 -6.37 11.47 17.75
CA ASN A 44 -6.75 12.39 16.68
C ASN A 44 -6.47 11.79 15.29
N ARG A 45 -6.40 10.47 15.17
CA ARG A 45 -6.48 9.75 13.89
C ARG A 45 -7.34 8.52 14.13
N ASN A 46 -8.61 8.60 13.73
CA ASN A 46 -9.66 7.73 14.27
C ASN A 46 -10.77 7.39 13.28
N ASP A 47 -11.06 8.24 12.30
CA ASP A 47 -12.28 8.11 11.50
C ASP A 47 -12.14 8.57 10.04
N ASP A 48 -10.91 8.66 9.52
CA ASP A 48 -10.67 8.92 8.10
C ASP A 48 -9.36 8.28 7.62
N ILE A 49 -9.45 7.44 6.59
CA ILE A 49 -8.31 6.76 5.97
C ILE A 49 -7.40 7.74 5.24
N ASP A 50 -7.95 8.80 4.64
CA ASP A 50 -7.16 9.78 3.89
C ASP A 50 -6.17 10.52 4.82
N ASP A 51 -6.58 10.69 6.08
CA ASP A 51 -5.76 11.25 7.14
C ASP A 51 -4.58 10.32 7.50
N CYS A 52 -4.77 9.00 7.44
CA CYS A 52 -3.71 8.02 7.66
C CYS A 52 -2.67 8.08 6.53
N VAL A 53 -3.13 8.00 5.27
CA VAL A 53 -2.26 7.92 4.09
C VAL A 53 -1.57 9.24 3.75
N THR A 54 -1.99 10.35 4.35
CA THR A 54 -1.25 11.62 4.28
C THR A 54 0.17 11.46 4.82
N CYS A 55 0.33 10.75 5.95
CA CYS A 55 1.64 10.48 6.56
C CYS A 55 2.18 9.09 6.20
N HIS A 56 1.32 8.06 6.23
CA HIS A 56 1.66 6.69 5.87
C HIS A 56 1.64 6.52 4.35
N ASN A 57 2.53 7.24 3.68
CA ASN A 57 2.65 7.25 2.22
C ASN A 57 3.91 6.50 1.77
N PRO A 58 4.06 6.21 0.46
CA PRO A 58 5.18 5.43 -0.05
C PRO A 58 6.57 6.01 0.21
N ARG A 59 6.69 7.32 0.47
CA ARG A 59 7.97 8.00 0.72
C ARG A 59 8.35 8.05 2.19
N TYR A 60 7.44 7.72 3.10
CA TYR A 60 7.71 7.85 4.51
C TYR A 60 8.45 6.62 5.06
N TYR A 61 9.68 6.84 5.49
CA TYR A 61 10.53 5.84 6.12
C TYR A 61 10.80 6.20 7.59
N SER A 62 10.51 5.26 8.50
CA SER A 62 10.75 5.45 9.93
C SER A 62 12.18 5.07 10.30
N THR A 63 13.04 6.06 10.55
CA THR A 63 14.41 5.84 11.03
C THR A 63 14.48 5.27 12.44
N ARG A 64 13.42 5.41 13.24
CA ARG A 64 13.35 4.82 14.60
C ARG A 64 13.31 3.30 14.57
N ASN A 65 12.58 2.75 13.61
CA ASN A 65 12.31 1.32 13.50
C ASN A 65 12.96 0.70 12.25
N ASN A 66 13.75 1.49 11.50
CA ASN A 66 14.43 1.12 10.26
C ASN A 66 13.52 0.38 9.27
N LYS A 67 12.32 0.93 9.04
CA LYS A 67 11.30 0.35 8.16
C LYS A 67 10.43 1.40 7.49
N SER A 68 9.94 1.08 6.30
CA SER A 68 8.84 1.82 5.69
C SER A 68 7.60 1.75 6.59
N VAL A 69 6.82 2.83 6.61
CA VAL A 69 5.45 2.76 7.15
C VAL A 69 4.43 3.27 6.14
N ASP A 70 4.71 3.04 4.85
CA ASP A 70 3.72 3.13 3.78
C ASP A 70 2.49 2.29 4.12
N PHE A 71 1.29 2.88 4.05
CA PHE A 71 0.07 2.28 4.56
C PHE A 71 -0.20 0.88 3.96
N LYS A 72 0.06 0.69 2.66
CA LYS A 72 -0.17 -0.58 1.97
C LYS A 72 0.74 -1.71 2.47
N VAL A 73 1.94 -1.39 2.96
CA VAL A 73 2.86 -2.38 3.55
C VAL A 73 2.59 -2.52 5.04
N LEU A 74 2.43 -1.40 5.74
CA LEU A 74 2.22 -1.36 7.18
C LEU A 74 1.02 -2.20 7.62
N ILE A 75 -0.14 -2.00 6.97
CA ILE A 75 -1.37 -2.68 7.36
C ILE A 75 -1.27 -4.18 7.11
N HIS A 76 -0.75 -4.60 5.96
CA HIS A 76 -0.56 -6.03 5.70
C HIS A 76 0.43 -6.68 6.67
N THR A 77 1.60 -6.07 6.90
CA THR A 77 2.59 -6.64 7.84
C THR A 77 2.05 -6.72 9.27
N LEU A 78 1.33 -5.70 9.75
CA LEU A 78 0.80 -5.73 11.13
C LEU A 78 -0.26 -6.81 11.35
N HIS A 79 -1.12 -7.06 10.35
CA HIS A 79 -2.16 -8.09 10.47
C HIS A 79 -1.64 -9.48 10.05
N GLY A 80 -0.61 -9.56 9.21
CA GLY A 80 0.03 -10.80 8.78
C GLY A 80 1.06 -11.36 9.76
N ASP A 81 1.49 -10.57 10.75
CA ASP A 81 2.45 -10.98 11.78
C ASP A 81 1.72 -11.45 13.04
N GLU A 82 1.60 -12.79 13.18
CA GLU A 82 0.98 -13.44 14.35
C GLU A 82 1.68 -13.11 15.68
N GLU A 83 2.94 -12.64 15.66
CA GLU A 83 3.64 -12.21 16.88
C GLU A 83 3.18 -10.82 17.34
N GLN A 84 2.66 -9.99 16.45
CA GLN A 84 2.15 -8.65 16.76
C GLN A 84 0.66 -8.66 17.03
N VAL A 85 -0.12 -9.34 16.17
CA VAL A 85 -1.57 -9.39 16.22
C VAL A 85 -2.05 -10.79 15.82
N ASP A 86 -2.81 -11.42 16.72
CA ASP A 86 -3.56 -12.63 16.39
C ASP A 86 -4.79 -12.21 15.55
N TYR A 87 -4.62 -12.17 14.23
CA TYR A 87 -5.66 -11.72 13.30
C TYR A 87 -6.83 -12.71 13.29
N PRO A 88 -8.06 -12.27 13.62
CA PRO A 88 -9.18 -13.19 13.85
C PRO A 88 -9.80 -13.76 12.57
N GLY A 89 -9.45 -13.22 11.40
CA GLY A 89 -10.02 -13.58 10.11
C GLY A 89 -9.07 -14.41 9.24
N ASN A 90 -9.48 -14.65 7.99
CA ASN A 90 -8.60 -15.19 6.97
C ASN A 90 -7.83 -14.03 6.30
N LEU A 91 -6.50 -14.03 6.37
CA LEU A 91 -5.66 -13.01 5.73
C LEU A 91 -5.80 -12.98 4.19
N GLY A 92 -6.16 -14.11 3.57
CA GLY A 92 -6.45 -14.17 2.14
C GLY A 92 -7.79 -13.53 1.76
N ASN A 93 -8.68 -13.24 2.72
CA ASN A 93 -9.95 -12.58 2.43
C ASN A 93 -9.76 -11.07 2.26
N CYS A 94 -9.33 -10.62 1.08
CA CYS A 94 -8.98 -9.21 0.87
C CYS A 94 -10.17 -8.25 1.10
N THR A 95 -11.41 -8.69 0.87
CA THR A 95 -12.64 -7.90 1.11
C THR A 95 -12.94 -7.68 2.59
N ALA A 96 -12.16 -8.29 3.51
CA ALA A 96 -12.18 -7.91 4.91
C ALA A 96 -11.70 -6.46 5.15
N CYS A 97 -10.96 -5.87 4.20
CA CYS A 97 -10.49 -4.49 4.27
C CYS A 97 -10.70 -3.70 2.97
N HIS A 98 -10.48 -4.34 1.83
CA HIS A 98 -10.55 -3.70 0.52
C HIS A 98 -11.97 -3.54 0.01
N THR A 99 -12.17 -2.54 -0.85
CA THR A 99 -13.32 -2.47 -1.75
C THR A 99 -13.25 -3.59 -2.79
N ASP A 100 -14.35 -3.85 -3.50
CA ASP A 100 -14.45 -4.93 -4.50
C ASP A 100 -13.32 -4.90 -5.55
N ASP A 101 -12.87 -3.70 -5.95
CA ASP A 101 -11.77 -3.52 -6.92
C ASP A 101 -10.43 -3.16 -6.25
N GLY A 102 -10.45 -2.83 -4.95
CA GLY A 102 -9.34 -2.18 -4.26
C GLY A 102 -8.07 -3.01 -4.08
N TYR A 103 -8.17 -4.32 -4.33
CA TYR A 103 -7.08 -5.29 -4.24
C TYR A 103 -6.66 -5.86 -5.62
N THR A 104 -7.35 -5.47 -6.69
CA THR A 104 -7.16 -6.04 -8.03
C THR A 104 -5.94 -5.45 -8.74
N LEU A 105 -5.48 -6.14 -9.80
CA LEU A 105 -4.44 -5.66 -10.70
C LEU A 105 -4.99 -5.36 -12.10
N PRO A 106 -4.44 -4.34 -12.80
CA PRO A 106 -3.28 -3.51 -12.43
C PRO A 106 -3.58 -2.46 -11.35
N LEU A 107 -2.56 -2.11 -10.57
CA LEU A 107 -2.64 -0.94 -9.68
C LEU A 107 -2.81 0.34 -10.50
N ALA A 108 -3.39 1.37 -9.89
CA ALA A 108 -3.46 2.69 -10.50
C ALA A 108 -2.06 3.21 -10.85
N SER A 109 -1.92 3.90 -11.99
CA SER A 109 -0.64 4.45 -12.45
C SER A 109 -0.02 5.48 -11.50
N THR A 110 -0.81 6.02 -10.57
CA THR A 110 -0.37 6.97 -9.53
C THR A 110 0.21 6.28 -8.29
N VAL A 111 0.24 4.95 -8.23
CA VAL A 111 0.87 4.24 -7.10
C VAL A 111 2.39 4.27 -7.24
N LEU A 112 3.04 4.91 -6.29
CA LEU A 112 4.51 4.98 -6.21
C LEU A 112 5.12 3.73 -5.58
N GLY A 113 6.41 3.53 -5.87
CA GLY A 113 7.24 2.55 -5.17
C GLY A 113 7.39 2.91 -3.69
N THR A 114 7.61 1.89 -2.86
CA THR A 114 7.73 2.05 -1.41
C THR A 114 9.20 2.24 -1.02
N THR A 115 9.53 3.34 -0.36
CA THR A 115 10.89 3.62 0.16
C THR A 115 11.29 2.57 1.18
N VAL A 116 12.40 1.89 0.90
CA VAL A 116 13.05 0.89 1.78
C VAL A 116 14.39 1.36 2.33
N ASN A 117 14.96 2.41 1.73
CA ASN A 117 16.11 3.12 2.25
C ASN A 117 15.99 4.61 1.85
N PRO A 118 15.97 5.54 2.82
CA PRO A 118 15.71 6.96 2.56
C PRO A 118 16.98 7.75 2.16
N GLY A 119 18.01 7.06 1.66
CA GLY A 119 19.24 7.69 1.21
C GLY A 119 20.01 8.45 2.30
N ASN A 120 20.71 9.50 1.89
CA ASN A 120 21.47 10.36 2.79
C ASN A 120 20.67 11.56 3.28
N ASP A 121 19.70 12.04 2.49
CA ASP A 121 18.85 13.19 2.82
C ASP A 121 17.39 12.77 2.96
N LEU A 122 16.91 12.66 4.21
CA LEU A 122 15.53 12.29 4.53
C LEU A 122 14.47 13.25 3.97
N GLN A 123 14.86 14.43 3.48
CA GLN A 123 13.94 15.40 2.86
C GLN A 123 13.94 15.32 1.33
N ASP A 124 14.83 14.55 0.72
CA ASP A 124 14.94 14.42 -0.73
C ASP A 124 14.60 13.00 -1.20
N PRO A 125 13.35 12.72 -1.61
CA PRO A 125 12.96 11.38 -2.03
C PRO A 125 13.61 10.90 -3.34
N ARG A 126 14.49 11.70 -3.96
CA ARG A 126 15.18 11.34 -5.20
C ARG A 126 16.39 10.45 -4.98
N ASP A 127 16.96 10.43 -3.77
CA ASP A 127 18.05 9.52 -3.42
C ASP A 127 17.57 8.25 -2.69
N ASP A 128 16.25 8.14 -2.47
CA ASP A 128 15.59 6.94 -1.94
C ASP A 128 15.82 5.72 -2.83
N THR A 129 16.07 4.59 -2.19
CA THR A 129 15.85 3.27 -2.78
C THR A 129 14.44 2.80 -2.46
N VAL A 130 13.74 2.33 -3.48
CA VAL A 130 12.35 1.87 -3.39
C VAL A 130 12.21 0.41 -3.84
N THR A 131 11.19 -0.26 -3.31
CA THR A 131 10.60 -1.47 -3.90
C THR A 131 9.48 -1.07 -4.86
N THR A 132 9.35 -1.74 -6.00
CA THR A 132 8.33 -1.44 -7.02
C THR A 132 6.90 -1.63 -6.48
N PRO A 133 5.90 -0.92 -7.03
CA PRO A 133 4.60 -0.73 -6.38
C PRO A 133 3.85 -2.04 -6.06
N THR A 134 3.76 -2.96 -7.02
CA THR A 134 3.04 -4.23 -6.86
C THR A 134 3.85 -5.19 -6.01
N THR A 135 5.17 -5.27 -6.26
CA THR A 135 6.11 -6.09 -5.50
C THR A 135 6.04 -5.76 -4.01
N ALA A 136 6.02 -4.48 -3.64
CA ALA A 136 5.92 -4.04 -2.24
C ALA A 136 4.62 -4.51 -1.56
N VAL A 137 3.51 -4.61 -2.31
CA VAL A 137 2.23 -5.12 -1.78
C VAL A 137 2.32 -6.62 -1.58
N CYS A 138 2.67 -7.38 -2.62
CA CYS A 138 2.68 -8.83 -2.57
C CYS A 138 3.71 -9.35 -1.56
N SER A 139 4.89 -8.75 -1.51
CA SER A 139 5.97 -9.14 -0.60
C SER A 139 5.71 -8.80 0.86
N SER A 140 4.61 -8.13 1.19
CA SER A 140 4.22 -7.90 2.60
C SER A 140 3.69 -9.16 3.28
N CYS A 141 3.23 -10.15 2.50
CA CYS A 141 2.80 -11.47 2.96
C CYS A 141 3.53 -12.62 2.24
N HIS A 142 3.90 -12.44 0.96
CA HIS A 142 4.66 -13.41 0.17
C HIS A 142 6.15 -13.04 0.14
N ASP A 143 6.83 -13.28 1.25
CA ASP A 143 8.19 -12.79 1.51
C ASP A 143 9.29 -13.88 1.40
N ASP A 144 8.91 -15.12 1.08
CA ASP A 144 9.86 -16.21 0.95
C ASP A 144 10.82 -16.01 -0.26
N ALA A 145 11.91 -16.78 -0.26
CA ALA A 145 12.95 -16.65 -1.28
C ALA A 145 12.47 -16.98 -2.70
N VAL A 146 11.52 -17.91 -2.85
CA VAL A 146 10.95 -18.28 -4.14
C VAL A 146 10.03 -17.18 -4.65
N ALA A 147 9.17 -16.64 -3.77
CA ALA A 147 8.31 -15.50 -4.10
C ALA A 147 9.14 -14.28 -4.51
N THR A 148 10.20 -13.96 -3.75
CA THR A 148 11.14 -12.86 -4.06
C THR A 148 11.81 -13.03 -5.43
N ALA A 149 12.28 -14.24 -5.74
CA ALA A 149 12.90 -14.55 -7.03
C ALA A 149 11.89 -14.48 -8.18
N HIS A 150 10.65 -14.96 -7.95
CA HIS A 150 9.56 -14.90 -8.91
C HIS A 150 9.21 -13.44 -9.24
N MET A 151 8.99 -12.59 -8.23
CA MET A 151 8.68 -11.17 -8.44
C MET A 151 9.79 -10.46 -9.23
N THR A 152 11.06 -10.71 -8.88
CA THR A 152 12.22 -10.14 -9.58
C THR A 152 12.29 -10.61 -11.04
N SER A 153 11.97 -11.87 -11.31
CA SER A 153 11.98 -12.43 -12.67
C SER A 153 10.86 -11.88 -13.56
N ASN A 154 9.82 -11.30 -12.96
CA ASN A 154 8.66 -10.71 -13.65
C ASN A 154 8.68 -9.17 -13.58
N GLY A 155 9.88 -8.58 -13.51
CA GLY A 155 10.09 -7.14 -13.62
C GLY A 155 9.92 -6.35 -12.32
N GLY A 156 9.54 -7.01 -11.22
CA GLY A 156 9.60 -6.43 -9.88
C GLY A 156 11.02 -6.11 -9.45
N SER A 157 11.20 -5.12 -8.57
CA SER A 157 12.50 -4.82 -7.97
C SER A 157 12.35 -4.42 -6.51
N PHE A 158 13.23 -4.94 -5.67
CA PHE A 158 13.37 -4.59 -4.25
C PHE A 158 14.43 -3.51 -4.00
N ASN A 159 15.13 -3.10 -5.06
CA ASN A 159 16.26 -2.18 -4.99
C ASN A 159 16.36 -1.38 -6.30
N THR A 160 15.49 -0.39 -6.43
CA THR A 160 15.46 0.54 -7.57
C THR A 160 15.22 1.98 -7.10
N THR A 161 15.07 2.92 -8.05
CA THR A 161 14.68 4.30 -7.77
C THR A 161 13.29 4.59 -8.35
N GLN A 162 12.58 5.57 -7.78
CA GLN A 162 11.30 6.01 -8.35
C GLN A 162 11.48 6.51 -9.79
N ALA A 163 12.58 7.20 -10.10
CA ALA A 163 12.88 7.66 -11.45
C ALA A 163 13.02 6.51 -12.47
N ALA A 164 13.57 5.36 -12.07
CA ALA A 164 13.67 4.19 -12.93
C ALA A 164 12.29 3.55 -13.21
N ILE A 165 11.37 3.62 -12.25
CA ILE A 165 9.97 3.20 -12.44
C ILE A 165 9.25 4.17 -13.39
N ASP A 166 9.34 5.47 -13.11
CA ASP A 166 8.64 6.52 -13.88
C ASP A 166 9.11 6.57 -15.35
N SER A 167 10.38 6.27 -15.61
CA SER A 167 10.94 6.22 -16.97
C SER A 167 10.65 4.91 -17.71
N GLY A 168 10.04 3.92 -17.06
CA GLY A 168 9.82 2.59 -17.63
C GLY A 168 11.10 1.76 -17.78
N GLN A 169 12.18 2.13 -17.09
CA GLN A 169 13.38 1.29 -17.01
C GLN A 169 13.10 0.02 -16.19
N VAL A 170 12.23 0.12 -15.19
CA VAL A 170 11.73 -1.01 -14.39
C VAL A 170 10.22 -1.07 -14.56
N VAL A 171 9.72 -2.21 -15.06
CA VAL A 171 8.31 -2.42 -15.39
C VAL A 171 7.86 -3.75 -14.82
N GLU A 172 6.81 -3.73 -14.00
CA GLU A 172 6.21 -4.93 -13.45
C GLU A 172 5.25 -5.57 -14.47
N GLU A 173 5.36 -6.88 -14.68
CA GLU A 173 4.48 -7.63 -15.58
C GLU A 173 3.39 -8.41 -14.83
N CYS A 174 3.22 -8.13 -13.53
CA CYS A 174 2.35 -8.88 -12.62
C CYS A 174 0.92 -9.02 -13.15
N SER A 175 0.34 -7.95 -13.70
CA SER A 175 -1.05 -7.91 -14.18
C SER A 175 -1.32 -8.80 -15.41
N VAL A 176 -0.28 -9.30 -16.08
CA VAL A 176 -0.41 -10.26 -17.18
C VAL A 176 -0.98 -11.58 -16.68
N CYS A 177 -0.58 -12.00 -15.47
CA CYS A 177 -0.95 -13.27 -14.86
C CYS A 177 -1.90 -13.10 -13.66
N HIS A 178 -1.71 -12.04 -12.87
CA HIS A 178 -2.45 -11.77 -11.63
C HIS A 178 -3.55 -10.72 -11.79
N GLY A 179 -3.77 -10.18 -12.99
CA GLY A 179 -4.90 -9.28 -13.26
C GLY A 179 -6.24 -10.01 -13.28
N THR A 180 -7.33 -9.24 -13.23
CA THR A 180 -8.70 -9.79 -13.29
C THR A 180 -8.92 -10.64 -14.55
N GLY A 181 -9.46 -11.85 -14.38
CA GLY A 181 -9.70 -12.85 -15.42
C GLY A 181 -8.45 -13.49 -16.01
N ARG A 182 -7.27 -13.31 -15.39
CA ARG A 182 -6.01 -13.92 -15.83
C ARG A 182 -5.77 -15.28 -15.16
N SER A 183 -4.72 -15.97 -15.60
CA SER A 183 -4.44 -17.35 -15.22
C SER A 183 -4.17 -17.56 -13.72
N ALA A 184 -3.80 -16.51 -13.00
CA ALA A 184 -3.54 -16.49 -11.57
C ALA A 184 -4.13 -15.22 -10.93
N ASP A 185 -5.34 -14.83 -11.38
CA ASP A 185 -6.12 -13.72 -10.84
C ASP A 185 -6.09 -13.71 -9.30
N VAL A 186 -5.81 -12.53 -8.72
CA VAL A 186 -5.76 -12.34 -7.26
C VAL A 186 -7.04 -12.82 -6.57
N THR A 187 -8.21 -12.56 -7.15
CA THR A 187 -9.51 -13.01 -6.59
C THR A 187 -9.57 -14.52 -6.50
N GLU A 188 -9.17 -15.21 -7.57
CA GLU A 188 -9.26 -16.67 -7.67
C GLU A 188 -8.22 -17.37 -6.78
N VAL A 189 -6.97 -16.90 -6.77
CA VAL A 189 -5.89 -17.58 -6.02
C VAL A 189 -5.94 -17.37 -4.52
N HIS A 190 -6.70 -16.38 -4.04
CA HIS A 190 -6.96 -16.15 -2.62
C HIS A 190 -8.36 -16.62 -2.18
N ASP A 191 -9.11 -17.28 -3.07
CA ASP A 191 -10.49 -17.75 -2.83
C ASP A 191 -11.41 -16.64 -2.26
N ILE A 192 -11.34 -15.44 -2.86
CA ILE A 192 -12.09 -14.28 -2.39
C ILE A 192 -13.58 -14.43 -2.78
N PRO A 193 -14.53 -14.25 -1.84
CA PRO A 193 -15.97 -14.42 -2.07
C PRO A 193 -16.60 -13.47 -3.09
#